data_AF-A0A969ALE0-F1
#
_entry.id   AF-A0A969ALE0-F1
#
_cell.length_a   1.000
_cell.length_b   1.000
_cell.length_c   1.000
_cell.angle_alpha   90.00
_cell.angle_beta   90.00
_cell.angle_gamma   90.00
#
_symmetry.space_group_name_H-M   'P 1'
#
loop_
_entity.id
_entity.type
_entity.pdbx_description
1 polymer ?
#
loop_
_entity_poly.entity_id
_entity_poly.type
_entity_poly.pdbx_seq_one_letter_code
_entity_poly.pdbx_strand_id
1 'polypeptide(L)'
;MGTLSTTANSTGAFSFANVPLNNGGNNFVTEATDVAGNKTMLNRTITKINDVSLITIGFTSSNGTLSLTGNSANNVFSPRFVNQEFLEIEIDGRLYSSNPQSPSYDSRFAGATQSNTNKLAIIGGEGVDKLVLENQQFGNLQITFDDEIEIVGEVSSPGDLIINADTIYVIGANVSGKNIELVATDRLEVENTDITADNIDLFGEFVSVVGSTIDASGNNGGGDILIGGGFQGEGGFPLANTTVIDRDSVIKADALLQGNGGNVAIWSENLTNFFGNVSARGGSISGNGGNAEVSGKESLAFIGDVNVEAPHGEEGFLTIDPRNIVIYDGEDSLQGSTTFLNSSKLGRRTNLSLIASDTISIVDSFQFEPKRGTLKLKAKSLVGQNIFANGRNTTVLSNNLALETLSTFDYDGYLFGGKLLLDVAGNIKLNNIITDSYFGNAGDIEIKSKGIFDVGFISSSSLLGNAGVIDIESDKEISINRLNSVIFLSVEQNGEIIGVGGSGNAGRVSVKSKENIAINGGLNTGAGGAGDGGSISLNALTDIVVGNFISTGAQSGNAGNVIIESVGNTFIDDISTSGNNGNAGNITVHSDGAIQIANINTFSNTGNGGLVSLSGREE
;
A
#
# COMPACT_ATOMS: atom_id res chain seq x y z
N MET A 1 15.33 -42.70 -57.59
CA MET A 1 14.44 -41.86 -58.42
C MET A 1 14.64 -42.24 -59.87
N GLY A 2 13.56 -42.37 -60.65
CA GLY A 2 13.59 -42.99 -61.98
C GLY A 2 14.44 -42.25 -63.00
N THR A 3 14.77 -42.93 -64.10
CA THR A 3 15.50 -42.37 -65.23
C THR A 3 14.62 -41.37 -65.97
N LEU A 4 15.09 -40.13 -66.13
CA LEU A 4 14.45 -39.11 -66.96
C LEU A 4 15.24 -38.93 -68.25
N SER A 5 14.54 -38.81 -69.38
CA SER A 5 15.14 -38.56 -70.69
C SER A 5 14.53 -37.31 -71.32
N THR A 6 15.37 -36.51 -71.99
CA THR A 6 14.96 -35.31 -72.71
C THR A 6 15.86 -35.14 -73.93
N THR A 7 15.44 -34.35 -74.91
CA THR A 7 16.25 -33.98 -76.07
C THR A 7 16.67 -32.53 -75.96
N ALA A 8 17.95 -32.24 -76.21
CA ALA A 8 18.44 -30.87 -76.27
C ALA A 8 17.74 -30.10 -77.40
N ASN A 9 17.49 -28.81 -77.18
CA ASN A 9 16.92 -27.91 -78.18
C ASN A 9 17.97 -27.53 -79.25
N SER A 10 17.58 -26.69 -80.20
CA SER A 10 18.46 -26.22 -81.28
C SER A 10 19.68 -25.42 -80.82
N THR A 11 19.75 -25.01 -79.55
CA THR A 11 20.92 -24.33 -78.96
C THR A 11 21.77 -25.26 -78.08
N GLY A 12 21.44 -26.56 -78.01
CA GLY A 12 22.13 -27.54 -77.18
C GLY A 12 21.72 -27.53 -75.70
N ALA A 13 20.75 -26.70 -75.31
CA ALA A 13 20.24 -26.65 -73.95
C ALA A 13 19.16 -27.71 -73.72
N PHE A 14 19.12 -28.28 -72.52
CA PHE A 14 18.12 -29.27 -72.10
C PHE A 14 17.70 -29.02 -70.66
N SER A 15 16.48 -29.43 -70.33
CA SER A 15 15.95 -29.44 -68.96
C SER A 15 15.15 -30.71 -68.73
N PHE A 16 15.11 -31.15 -67.48
CA PHE A 16 14.30 -32.28 -67.03
C PHE A 16 13.08 -31.77 -66.27
N ALA A 17 12.06 -32.61 -66.14
CA ALA A 17 10.96 -32.35 -65.21
C ALA A 17 11.47 -32.26 -63.76
N ASN A 18 10.73 -31.56 -62.89
CA ASN A 18 11.10 -31.39 -61.48
C ASN A 18 11.30 -32.74 -60.79
N VAL A 19 12.43 -32.90 -60.08
CA VAL A 19 12.78 -34.12 -59.33
C VAL A 19 12.71 -33.81 -57.82
N PRO A 20 11.86 -34.51 -57.05
CA PRO A 20 11.77 -34.28 -55.60
C PRO A 20 13.02 -34.81 -54.88
N LEU A 21 13.77 -33.95 -54.19
CA LEU A 21 15.02 -34.35 -53.52
C LEU A 21 14.78 -35.06 -52.17
N ASN A 22 15.57 -36.10 -51.89
CA ASN A 22 15.69 -36.71 -50.57
C ASN A 22 16.64 -35.90 -49.68
N ASN A 23 16.53 -36.03 -48.36
CA ASN A 23 17.47 -35.39 -47.43
C ASN A 23 18.87 -35.97 -47.56
N GLY A 24 19.88 -35.10 -47.44
CA GLY A 24 21.27 -35.45 -47.66
C GLY A 24 21.65 -35.42 -49.14
N GLY A 25 22.73 -36.13 -49.50
CA GLY A 25 23.29 -36.13 -50.86
C GLY A 25 22.39 -36.82 -51.87
N ASN A 26 21.99 -36.10 -52.92
CA ASN A 26 21.28 -36.65 -54.08
C ASN A 26 22.25 -36.69 -55.27
N ASN A 27 22.61 -37.89 -55.71
CA ASN A 27 23.49 -38.05 -56.86
C ASN A 27 22.69 -38.01 -58.16
N PHE A 28 23.03 -37.06 -59.03
CA PHE A 28 22.54 -36.94 -60.39
C PHE A 28 23.62 -37.40 -61.35
N VAL A 29 23.29 -38.40 -62.16
CA VAL A 29 24.12 -38.92 -63.22
C VAL A 29 23.41 -38.63 -64.54
N THR A 30 24.01 -37.77 -65.36
CA THR A 30 23.49 -37.40 -66.67
C THR A 30 24.37 -38.01 -67.75
N GLU A 31 23.80 -38.86 -68.59
CA GLU A 31 24.44 -39.34 -69.82
C GLU A 31 23.89 -38.52 -71.01
N ALA A 32 24.76 -37.83 -71.72
CA ALA A 32 24.42 -37.19 -72.99
C ALA A 32 24.96 -38.04 -74.14
N THR A 33 24.11 -38.35 -75.13
CA THR A 33 24.49 -39.07 -76.35
C THR A 33 24.29 -38.16 -77.55
N ASP A 34 25.32 -37.98 -78.38
CA ASP A 34 25.20 -37.20 -79.62
C ASP A 34 24.60 -38.02 -80.78
N VAL A 35 24.34 -37.37 -81.92
CA VAL A 35 23.78 -38.03 -83.13
C VAL A 35 24.70 -39.09 -83.74
N ALA A 36 26.00 -39.07 -83.42
CA ALA A 36 26.98 -40.06 -83.84
C ALA A 36 27.09 -41.24 -82.84
N GLY A 37 26.33 -41.21 -81.75
CA GLY A 37 26.32 -42.24 -80.71
C GLY A 37 27.41 -42.08 -79.65
N ASN A 38 28.15 -40.97 -79.63
CA ASN A 38 29.17 -40.72 -78.61
C ASN A 38 28.50 -40.33 -77.30
N LYS A 39 28.99 -40.89 -76.18
CA LYS A 39 28.43 -40.69 -74.84
C LYS A 39 29.36 -39.88 -73.94
N THR A 40 28.80 -38.93 -73.20
CA THR A 40 29.49 -38.19 -72.14
C THR A 40 28.70 -38.27 -70.85
N MET A 41 29.40 -38.46 -69.73
CA MET A 41 28.81 -38.56 -68.39
C MET A 41 29.10 -37.31 -67.57
N LEU A 42 28.07 -36.78 -66.90
CA LEU A 42 28.20 -35.75 -65.89
C LEU A 42 27.63 -36.28 -64.57
N ASN A 43 28.47 -36.33 -63.55
CA ASN A 43 28.06 -36.70 -62.19
C ASN A 43 28.04 -35.43 -61.33
N ARG A 44 26.90 -35.13 -60.72
CA ARG A 44 26.78 -34.05 -59.72
C ARG A 44 26.01 -34.55 -58.51
N THR A 45 26.55 -34.31 -57.33
CA THR A 45 25.82 -34.47 -56.07
C THR A 45 25.17 -33.13 -55.72
N ILE A 46 23.86 -33.12 -55.51
CA ILE A 46 23.12 -32.00 -54.93
C ILE A 46 22.65 -32.43 -53.54
N THR A 47 23.21 -31.83 -52.50
CA THR A 47 22.80 -32.13 -51.12
C THR A 47 21.59 -31.28 -50.78
N LYS A 48 20.46 -31.93 -50.49
CA LYS A 48 19.31 -31.25 -49.88
C LYS A 48 19.52 -31.26 -48.38
N ILE A 49 19.82 -30.09 -47.83
CA ILE A 49 19.82 -29.91 -46.38
C ILE A 49 18.35 -29.77 -46.00
N ASN A 50 17.88 -30.64 -45.10
CA ASN A 50 16.53 -30.53 -44.59
C ASN A 50 16.56 -29.40 -43.57
N ASP A 51 16.07 -28.22 -43.94
CA ASP A 51 15.80 -27.15 -42.98
C ASP A 51 14.58 -27.54 -42.14
N VAL A 52 14.82 -28.42 -41.19
CA VAL A 52 14.15 -28.38 -39.91
C VAL A 52 15.30 -28.04 -38.95
N SER A 53 15.17 -26.93 -38.21
CA SER A 53 16.03 -26.52 -37.09
C SER A 53 17.32 -25.73 -37.33
N LEU A 54 17.32 -24.67 -38.16
CA LEU A 54 18.38 -23.65 -38.07
C LEU A 54 17.91 -22.48 -37.20
N ILE A 55 18.65 -22.26 -36.11
CA ILE A 55 18.57 -21.04 -35.32
C ILE A 55 19.00 -19.88 -36.22
N THR A 56 18.16 -18.87 -36.34
CA THR A 56 18.45 -17.69 -37.16
C THR A 56 19.01 -16.58 -36.28
N ILE A 57 20.13 -15.99 -36.69
CA ILE A 57 20.78 -14.87 -36.00
C ILE A 57 20.77 -13.68 -36.96
N GLY A 58 20.42 -12.50 -36.47
CA GLY A 58 20.51 -11.25 -37.23
C GLY A 58 20.74 -10.04 -36.33
N PHE A 59 21.55 -9.09 -36.79
CA PHE A 59 21.76 -7.81 -36.10
C PHE A 59 21.31 -6.63 -36.96
N THR A 60 20.48 -5.75 -36.40
CA THR A 60 20.00 -4.54 -37.04
C THR A 60 20.68 -3.32 -36.43
N SER A 61 21.72 -2.79 -37.09
CA SER A 61 22.55 -1.71 -36.55
C SER A 61 21.85 -0.36 -36.41
N SER A 62 20.79 -0.10 -37.19
CA SER A 62 20.05 1.16 -37.14
C SER A 62 19.26 1.36 -35.84
N ASN A 63 18.89 0.27 -35.16
CA ASN A 63 18.17 0.29 -33.90
C ASN A 63 18.83 -0.58 -32.81
N GLY A 64 20.01 -1.14 -33.08
CA GLY A 64 20.79 -1.92 -32.13
C GLY A 64 20.13 -3.23 -31.70
N THR A 65 19.27 -3.83 -32.53
CA THR A 65 18.53 -5.05 -32.18
C THR A 65 19.27 -6.30 -32.64
N LEU A 66 19.63 -7.17 -31.70
CA LEU A 66 19.99 -8.56 -31.96
C LEU A 66 18.70 -9.39 -31.97
N SER A 67 18.43 -10.05 -33.09
CA SER A 67 17.30 -10.98 -33.26
C SER A 67 17.80 -12.41 -33.35
N LEU A 68 17.23 -13.27 -32.52
CA LEU A 68 17.48 -14.71 -32.50
C LEU A 68 16.15 -15.43 -32.65
N THR A 69 16.09 -16.46 -33.48
CA THR A 69 14.90 -17.31 -33.60
C THR A 69 15.28 -18.75 -33.32
N GLY A 70 14.71 -19.32 -32.26
CA GLY A 70 14.89 -20.69 -31.82
C GLY A 70 14.33 -21.70 -32.82
N ASN A 71 14.65 -22.97 -32.60
CA ASN A 71 14.13 -24.07 -33.40
C ASN A 71 13.16 -24.95 -32.58
N SER A 72 12.74 -26.10 -33.13
CA SER A 72 11.83 -27.00 -32.42
C SER A 72 12.46 -27.77 -31.25
N ALA A 73 13.72 -27.51 -30.90
CA ALA A 73 14.44 -28.13 -29.80
C ALA A 73 14.74 -27.07 -28.73
N ASN A 74 14.90 -27.51 -27.49
CA ASN A 74 15.26 -26.63 -26.38
C ASN A 74 16.70 -26.13 -26.58
N ASN A 75 16.85 -24.85 -26.89
CA ASN A 75 18.12 -24.18 -27.15
C ASN A 75 18.54 -23.36 -25.93
N VAL A 76 19.83 -23.41 -25.58
CA VAL A 76 20.42 -22.52 -24.56
C VAL A 76 21.23 -21.44 -25.28
N PHE A 77 20.90 -20.18 -25.00
CA PHE A 77 21.56 -18.98 -25.52
C PHE A 77 22.38 -18.31 -24.41
N SER A 78 23.65 -18.02 -24.65
CA SER A 78 24.52 -17.33 -23.69
C SER A 78 25.33 -16.22 -24.38
N PRO A 79 24.79 -14.99 -24.47
CA PRO A 79 25.53 -13.85 -25.02
C PRO A 79 26.65 -13.41 -24.06
N ARG A 80 27.76 -12.90 -24.59
CA ARG A 80 28.86 -12.28 -23.83
C ARG A 80 29.64 -11.29 -24.67
N PHE A 81 30.28 -10.31 -24.03
CA PHE A 81 31.20 -9.41 -24.72
C PHE A 81 32.66 -9.85 -24.57
N VAL A 82 33.39 -9.90 -25.68
CA VAL A 82 34.83 -10.16 -25.71
C VAL A 82 35.58 -8.87 -25.96
N ASN A 83 36.59 -8.61 -25.12
CA ASN A 83 37.40 -7.38 -25.11
C ASN A 83 36.59 -6.08 -25.03
N GLN A 84 35.37 -6.13 -24.46
CA GLN A 84 34.45 -4.98 -24.36
C GLN A 84 34.08 -4.34 -25.72
N GLU A 85 34.26 -5.08 -26.83
CA GLU A 85 34.04 -4.54 -28.17
C GLU A 85 33.09 -5.42 -28.97
N PHE A 86 33.33 -6.74 -29.03
CA PHE A 86 32.56 -7.64 -29.88
C PHE A 86 31.63 -8.53 -29.07
N LEU A 87 30.40 -8.67 -29.55
CA LEU A 87 29.44 -9.62 -29.00
C LEU A 87 29.76 -11.03 -29.51
N GLU A 88 29.77 -11.99 -28.59
CA GLU A 88 29.73 -13.41 -28.87
C GLU A 88 28.44 -13.99 -28.31
N ILE A 89 27.92 -15.03 -28.93
CA ILE A 89 26.82 -15.81 -28.39
C ILE A 89 27.12 -17.29 -28.52
N GLU A 90 27.04 -18.00 -27.41
CA GLU A 90 27.06 -19.45 -27.39
C GLU A 90 25.64 -19.98 -27.49
N ILE A 91 25.42 -20.90 -28.43
CA ILE A 91 24.12 -21.52 -28.69
C ILE A 91 24.32 -23.03 -28.68
N ASP A 92 23.75 -23.72 -27.70
CA ASP A 92 23.93 -25.18 -27.49
C ASP A 92 25.41 -25.62 -27.54
N GLY A 93 26.31 -24.83 -26.93
CA GLY A 93 27.75 -25.09 -26.90
C GLY A 93 28.52 -24.61 -28.14
N ARG A 94 27.83 -24.06 -29.15
CA ARG A 94 28.44 -23.53 -30.36
C ARG A 94 28.54 -22.01 -30.32
N LEU A 95 29.77 -21.50 -30.46
CA LEU A 95 30.05 -20.07 -30.41
C LEU A 95 29.88 -19.39 -31.77
N TYR A 96 29.24 -18.22 -31.77
CA TYR A 96 29.10 -17.28 -32.88
C TYR A 96 29.65 -15.91 -32.45
N SER A 97 30.36 -15.20 -33.33
CA SER A 97 31.07 -13.96 -32.99
C SER A 97 30.80 -12.86 -34.01
N SER A 98 30.63 -11.62 -33.54
CA SER A 98 30.50 -10.44 -34.41
C SER A 98 31.85 -9.93 -34.91
N ASN A 99 32.95 -10.43 -34.35
CA ASN A 99 34.32 -10.06 -34.69
C ASN A 99 34.77 -10.76 -36.00
N PRO A 100 35.09 -10.01 -37.08
CA PRO A 100 35.56 -10.58 -38.35
C PRO A 100 36.86 -11.38 -38.24
N GLN A 101 37.62 -11.22 -37.15
CA GLN A 101 38.86 -11.95 -36.88
C GLN A 101 38.64 -13.23 -36.05
N SER A 102 37.43 -13.45 -35.53
CA SER A 102 37.13 -14.65 -34.72
C SER A 102 36.96 -15.88 -35.62
N PRO A 103 37.47 -17.06 -35.22
CA PRO A 103 37.17 -18.34 -35.87
C PRO A 103 35.67 -18.67 -35.91
N SER A 104 34.89 -18.06 -35.02
CA SER A 104 33.44 -18.19 -34.89
C SER A 104 32.66 -17.06 -35.56
N TYR A 105 33.29 -16.27 -36.43
CA TYR A 105 32.64 -15.14 -37.10
C TYR A 105 31.39 -15.55 -37.90
N ASP A 106 30.29 -14.82 -37.72
CA ASP A 106 29.07 -14.95 -38.53
C ASP A 106 28.69 -13.58 -39.14
N SER A 107 28.58 -13.53 -40.47
CA SER A 107 28.30 -12.27 -41.18
C SER A 107 26.92 -11.69 -40.89
N ARG A 108 25.95 -12.49 -40.43
CA ARG A 108 24.60 -12.02 -40.06
C ARG A 108 24.59 -11.32 -38.70
N PHE A 109 25.64 -11.57 -37.92
CA PHE A 109 25.86 -11.09 -36.56
C PHE A 109 26.92 -9.97 -36.52
N ALA A 110 27.49 -9.61 -37.68
CA ALA A 110 28.58 -8.67 -37.82
C ALA A 110 28.23 -7.26 -37.33
N GLY A 111 29.18 -6.62 -36.64
CA GLY A 111 29.06 -5.24 -36.19
C GLY A 111 28.23 -5.03 -34.92
N ALA A 112 27.70 -6.09 -34.31
CA ALA A 112 27.14 -6.03 -32.96
C ALA A 112 28.26 -5.80 -31.94
N THR A 113 28.18 -4.67 -31.23
CA THR A 113 29.13 -4.25 -30.20
C THR A 113 28.39 -3.88 -28.92
N GLN A 114 29.15 -3.78 -27.83
CA GLN A 114 28.60 -3.35 -26.54
C GLN A 114 27.93 -1.97 -26.61
N SER A 115 28.49 -1.05 -27.39
CA SER A 115 28.01 0.33 -27.50
C SER A 115 26.79 0.50 -28.41
N ASN A 116 26.49 -0.48 -29.26
CA ASN A 116 25.41 -0.37 -30.24
C ASN A 116 24.32 -1.45 -30.10
N THR A 117 24.49 -2.41 -29.19
CA THR A 117 23.47 -3.41 -28.88
C THR A 117 22.62 -2.90 -27.74
N ASN A 118 21.40 -2.47 -28.06
CA ASN A 118 20.45 -1.92 -27.08
C ASN A 118 19.23 -2.81 -26.87
N LYS A 119 19.05 -3.82 -27.75
CA LYS A 119 17.92 -4.73 -27.69
C LYS A 119 18.34 -6.16 -28.03
N LEU A 120 17.90 -7.11 -27.22
CA LEU A 120 17.99 -8.54 -27.46
C LEU A 120 16.57 -9.09 -27.61
N ALA A 121 16.16 -9.37 -28.84
CA ALA A 121 14.86 -9.95 -29.14
C ALA A 121 15.07 -11.40 -29.55
N ILE A 122 14.84 -12.32 -28.62
CA ILE A 122 14.92 -13.75 -28.90
C ILE A 122 13.49 -14.26 -28.95
N ILE A 123 13.14 -14.88 -30.07
CA ILE A 123 11.86 -15.56 -30.27
C ILE A 123 12.19 -17.05 -30.19
N GLY A 124 11.75 -17.71 -29.14
CA GLY A 124 11.83 -19.14 -28.96
C GLY A 124 11.10 -19.88 -30.08
N GLY A 125 11.51 -21.12 -30.30
CA GLY A 125 10.84 -22.00 -31.27
C GLY A 125 9.70 -22.80 -30.65
N GLU A 126 9.45 -24.01 -31.14
CA GLU A 126 8.46 -24.92 -30.52
C GLU A 126 8.99 -25.63 -29.25
N GLY A 127 10.27 -25.44 -28.91
CA GLY A 127 10.90 -25.96 -27.70
C GLY A 127 10.66 -25.08 -26.47
N VAL A 128 11.23 -25.46 -25.33
CA VAL A 128 11.40 -24.58 -24.16
C VAL A 128 12.84 -24.11 -24.17
N ASP A 129 13.04 -22.90 -24.68
CA ASP A 129 14.36 -22.29 -24.83
C ASP A 129 14.80 -21.57 -23.55
N LYS A 130 16.12 -21.42 -23.37
CA LYS A 130 16.71 -20.77 -22.20
C LYS A 130 17.73 -19.71 -22.59
N LEU A 131 17.60 -18.50 -22.08
CA LEU A 131 18.59 -17.44 -22.21
C LEU A 131 19.34 -17.27 -20.88
N VAL A 132 20.66 -17.47 -20.88
CA VAL A 132 21.52 -17.26 -19.72
C VAL A 132 22.30 -15.96 -19.88
N LEU A 133 22.04 -14.99 -19.00
CA LEU A 133 22.79 -13.75 -18.90
C LEU A 133 23.80 -13.87 -17.78
N GLU A 134 25.09 -13.96 -18.12
CA GLU A 134 26.18 -13.90 -17.15
C GLU A 134 26.67 -12.45 -16.95
N ASN A 135 27.98 -12.23 -16.84
CA ASN A 135 28.57 -10.91 -16.68
C ASN A 135 28.37 -10.05 -17.94
N GLN A 136 27.41 -9.13 -17.89
CA GLN A 136 27.07 -8.22 -18.98
C GLN A 136 27.08 -6.75 -18.53
N GLN A 137 27.44 -5.87 -19.47
CA GLN A 137 27.41 -4.43 -19.26
C GLN A 137 26.85 -3.80 -20.54
N PHE A 138 25.63 -3.26 -20.50
CA PHE A 138 24.97 -2.63 -21.64
C PHE A 138 24.82 -1.12 -21.39
N GLY A 139 24.32 -0.35 -22.36
CA GLY A 139 23.99 1.07 -22.17
C GLY A 139 22.55 1.26 -21.68
N ASN A 140 21.61 0.99 -22.59
CA ASN A 140 20.22 0.62 -22.28
C ASN A 140 20.05 -0.80 -22.81
N LEU A 141 19.24 -1.63 -22.16
CA LEU A 141 18.98 -2.98 -22.62
C LEU A 141 17.50 -3.34 -22.49
N GLN A 142 16.89 -3.66 -23.62
CA GLN A 142 15.61 -4.35 -23.64
C GLN A 142 15.81 -5.80 -24.08
N ILE A 143 15.38 -6.75 -23.25
CA ILE A 143 15.31 -8.17 -23.58
C ILE A 143 13.85 -8.55 -23.72
N THR A 144 13.53 -9.19 -24.84
CA THR A 144 12.27 -9.90 -25.01
C THR A 144 12.63 -11.34 -25.34
N PHE A 145 12.26 -12.24 -24.46
CA PHE A 145 12.29 -13.68 -24.63
C PHE A 145 10.88 -14.20 -24.38
N ASP A 146 10.53 -15.34 -24.91
CA ASP A 146 9.21 -15.96 -24.73
C ASP A 146 9.24 -17.14 -23.77
N ASP A 147 10.39 -17.75 -23.48
CA ASP A 147 10.51 -18.85 -22.53
C ASP A 147 11.24 -18.44 -21.24
N GLU A 148 12.34 -19.13 -20.90
CA GLU A 148 13.06 -19.02 -19.61
C GLU A 148 14.32 -18.15 -19.71
N ILE A 149 14.39 -17.07 -18.93
CA ILE A 149 15.65 -16.34 -18.72
C ILE A 149 16.24 -16.71 -17.36
N GLU A 150 17.53 -17.03 -17.33
CA GLU A 150 18.32 -17.12 -16.11
C GLU A 150 19.38 -16.01 -16.11
N ILE A 151 19.41 -15.21 -15.05
CA ILE A 151 20.36 -14.12 -14.85
C ILE A 151 21.29 -14.51 -13.70
N VAL A 152 22.58 -14.53 -13.98
CA VAL A 152 23.65 -14.88 -13.04
C VAL A 152 24.82 -13.90 -13.18
N GLY A 153 25.62 -13.73 -12.13
CA GLY A 153 26.79 -12.84 -12.18
C GLY A 153 26.41 -11.34 -12.26
N GLU A 154 27.26 -10.51 -12.87
CA GLU A 154 27.08 -9.05 -12.90
C GLU A 154 26.40 -8.56 -14.19
N VAL A 155 25.13 -8.14 -14.11
CA VAL A 155 24.40 -7.53 -15.23
C VAL A 155 24.13 -6.05 -14.94
N SER A 156 24.74 -5.14 -15.71
CA SER A 156 24.51 -3.70 -15.56
C SER A 156 24.00 -3.01 -16.83
N SER A 157 23.23 -1.95 -16.63
CA SER A 157 22.78 -1.02 -17.66
C SER A 157 22.73 0.40 -17.08
N PRO A 158 23.64 1.34 -17.40
CA PRO A 158 23.62 2.70 -16.88
C PRO A 158 22.31 3.47 -17.14
N GLY A 159 21.49 3.02 -18.09
CA GLY A 159 20.12 3.49 -18.27
C GLY A 159 19.09 2.40 -17.93
N ASP A 160 18.13 2.17 -18.81
CA ASP A 160 17.02 1.25 -18.53
C ASP A 160 17.45 -0.21 -18.80
N LEU A 161 17.02 -1.13 -17.94
CA LEU A 161 17.11 -2.58 -18.12
C LEU A 161 15.69 -3.15 -18.04
N ILE A 162 15.16 -3.56 -19.19
CA ILE A 162 13.80 -4.10 -19.31
C ILE A 162 13.91 -5.53 -19.80
N ILE A 163 13.36 -6.49 -19.07
CA ILE A 163 13.39 -7.92 -19.42
C ILE A 163 11.98 -8.46 -19.39
N ASN A 164 11.52 -9.01 -20.52
CA ASN A 164 10.24 -9.69 -20.64
C ASN A 164 10.47 -11.15 -21.02
N ALA A 165 9.83 -12.07 -20.31
CA ALA A 165 9.89 -13.52 -20.53
C ALA A 165 8.64 -14.23 -19.97
N ASP A 166 8.46 -15.51 -20.28
CA ASP A 166 7.45 -16.30 -19.57
C ASP A 166 7.92 -16.61 -18.15
N THR A 167 9.19 -17.01 -18.01
CA THR A 167 9.82 -17.24 -16.70
C THR A 167 11.16 -16.52 -16.60
N ILE A 168 11.41 -15.86 -15.47
CA ILE A 168 12.66 -15.18 -15.15
C ILE A 168 13.20 -15.70 -13.82
N TYR A 169 14.44 -16.19 -13.83
CA TYR A 169 15.22 -16.48 -12.63
C TYR A 169 16.38 -15.50 -12.53
N VAL A 170 16.57 -14.92 -11.36
CA VAL A 170 17.73 -14.09 -11.03
C VAL A 170 18.41 -14.70 -9.82
N ILE A 171 19.53 -15.39 -10.03
CA ILE A 171 20.12 -16.29 -9.02
C ILE A 171 21.57 -15.88 -8.77
N GLY A 172 21.88 -15.49 -7.53
CA GLY A 172 23.26 -15.17 -7.14
C GLY A 172 23.85 -14.01 -7.95
N ALA A 173 23.01 -13.11 -8.46
CA ALA A 173 23.40 -12.07 -9.40
C ALA A 173 23.55 -10.70 -8.73
N ASN A 174 24.26 -9.80 -9.40
CA ASN A 174 24.27 -8.36 -9.13
C ASN A 174 23.68 -7.66 -10.34
N VAL A 175 22.45 -7.18 -10.22
CA VAL A 175 21.74 -6.49 -11.30
C VAL A 175 21.69 -5.00 -10.99
N SER A 176 22.16 -4.16 -11.90
CA SER A 176 22.17 -2.71 -11.67
C SER A 176 21.72 -1.92 -12.88
N GLY A 177 21.02 -0.81 -12.63
CA GLY A 177 20.76 0.16 -13.68
C GLY A 177 20.13 1.44 -13.20
N LYS A 178 19.60 2.24 -14.12
CA LYS A 178 18.81 3.42 -13.75
C LYS A 178 17.37 3.06 -13.45
N ASN A 179 16.71 2.32 -14.34
CA ASN A 179 15.41 1.72 -14.10
C ASN A 179 15.51 0.25 -14.46
N ILE A 180 14.98 -0.61 -13.60
CA ILE A 180 14.93 -2.06 -13.82
C ILE A 180 13.47 -2.49 -13.86
N GLU A 181 13.07 -3.14 -14.95
CA GLU A 181 11.73 -3.71 -15.12
C GLU A 181 11.88 -5.18 -15.54
N LEU A 182 11.49 -6.10 -14.66
CA LEU A 182 11.46 -7.54 -14.92
C LEU A 182 10.00 -7.97 -14.99
N VAL A 183 9.54 -8.40 -16.15
CA VAL A 183 8.15 -8.79 -16.40
C VAL A 183 8.11 -10.24 -16.87
N ALA A 184 7.72 -11.13 -15.97
CA ALA A 184 7.37 -12.50 -16.29
C ALA A 184 5.87 -12.59 -16.63
N THR A 185 5.47 -13.44 -17.59
CA THR A 185 4.04 -13.75 -17.80
C THR A 185 3.56 -14.83 -16.83
N ASP A 186 4.45 -15.72 -16.39
CA ASP A 186 4.18 -16.79 -15.41
C ASP A 186 4.98 -16.56 -14.12
N ARG A 187 6.31 -16.75 -14.14
CA ARG A 187 7.10 -16.82 -12.90
C ARG A 187 8.32 -15.90 -12.88
N LEU A 188 8.45 -15.11 -11.81
CA LEU A 188 9.67 -14.35 -11.50
C LEU A 188 10.21 -14.78 -10.13
N GLU A 189 11.45 -15.28 -10.10
CA GLU A 189 12.14 -15.66 -8.86
C GLU A 189 13.49 -14.96 -8.76
N VAL A 190 13.68 -14.23 -7.66
CA VAL A 190 14.91 -13.51 -7.32
C VAL A 190 15.51 -14.14 -6.07
N GLU A 191 16.65 -14.78 -6.20
CA GLU A 191 17.29 -15.56 -5.15
C GLU A 191 18.73 -15.13 -4.91
N ASN A 192 19.10 -14.86 -3.66
CA ASN A 192 20.45 -14.48 -3.23
C ASN A 192 21.09 -13.40 -4.12
N THR A 193 20.29 -12.40 -4.52
CA THR A 193 20.64 -11.41 -5.53
C THR A 193 20.59 -10.00 -4.96
N ASP A 194 21.49 -9.12 -5.44
CA ASP A 194 21.38 -7.69 -5.22
C ASP A 194 20.88 -6.99 -6.50
N ILE A 195 19.75 -6.28 -6.42
CA ILE A 195 19.19 -5.45 -7.49
C ILE A 195 19.25 -3.99 -7.05
N THR A 196 19.90 -3.11 -7.83
CA THR A 196 20.04 -1.68 -7.50
C THR A 196 19.69 -0.78 -8.67
N ALA A 197 18.73 0.14 -8.48
CA ALA A 197 18.35 1.13 -9.49
C ALA A 197 17.62 2.34 -8.89
N ASP A 198 17.35 3.40 -9.66
CA ASP A 198 16.47 4.48 -9.20
C ASP A 198 15.02 3.99 -9.08
N ASN A 199 14.56 3.09 -9.96
CA ASN A 199 13.24 2.45 -9.87
C ASN A 199 13.32 0.97 -10.23
N ILE A 200 12.57 0.12 -9.53
CA ILE A 200 12.60 -1.34 -9.69
C ILE A 200 11.18 -1.92 -9.74
N ASP A 201 10.83 -2.51 -10.87
CA ASP A 201 9.53 -3.15 -11.10
C ASP A 201 9.72 -4.65 -11.34
N LEU A 202 9.08 -5.48 -10.52
CA LEU A 202 9.19 -6.94 -10.52
C LEU A 202 7.79 -7.57 -10.64
N PHE A 203 7.46 -8.09 -11.81
CA PHE A 203 6.13 -8.62 -12.13
C PHE A 203 6.16 -10.07 -12.63
N GLY A 204 5.07 -10.80 -12.37
CA GLY A 204 4.85 -12.21 -12.69
C GLY A 204 3.49 -12.67 -12.16
N GLU A 205 2.92 -13.77 -12.64
CA GLU A 205 1.76 -14.42 -12.01
C GLU A 205 2.15 -14.96 -10.62
N PHE A 206 3.38 -15.48 -10.49
CA PHE A 206 4.04 -15.77 -9.23
C PHE A 206 5.35 -14.97 -9.12
N VAL A 207 5.52 -14.24 -8.02
CA VAL A 207 6.74 -13.47 -7.73
C VAL A 207 7.32 -13.92 -6.39
N SER A 208 8.61 -14.27 -6.37
CA SER A 208 9.34 -14.64 -5.15
C SER A 208 10.65 -13.88 -5.03
N VAL A 209 10.93 -13.34 -3.85
CA VAL A 209 12.19 -12.70 -3.48
C VAL A 209 12.73 -13.40 -2.22
N VAL A 210 13.88 -14.06 -2.36
CA VAL A 210 14.47 -14.92 -1.33
C VAL A 210 15.93 -14.53 -1.09
N GLY A 211 16.28 -14.22 0.16
CA GLY A 211 17.64 -13.86 0.58
C GLY A 211 18.27 -12.72 -0.23
N SER A 212 17.45 -11.81 -0.77
CA SER A 212 17.88 -10.82 -1.77
C SER A 212 17.74 -9.38 -1.29
N THR A 213 18.57 -8.48 -1.81
CA THR A 213 18.47 -7.04 -1.57
C THR A 213 17.90 -6.34 -2.81
N ILE A 214 16.78 -5.63 -2.65
CA ILE A 214 16.20 -4.77 -3.69
C ILE A 214 16.35 -3.32 -3.22
N ASP A 215 17.23 -2.55 -3.84
CA ASP A 215 17.66 -1.23 -3.34
C ASP A 215 17.44 -0.11 -4.37
N ALA A 216 16.45 0.74 -4.10
CA ALA A 216 16.18 1.99 -4.78
C ALA A 216 16.47 3.22 -3.92
N SER A 217 17.42 3.10 -2.99
CA SER A 217 17.80 4.23 -2.12
C SER A 217 18.64 5.28 -2.86
N GLY A 218 18.42 6.55 -2.54
CA GLY A 218 19.10 7.66 -3.19
C GLY A 218 19.50 8.78 -2.23
N ASN A 219 20.53 9.56 -2.59
CA ASN A 219 21.04 10.64 -1.74
C ASN A 219 20.06 11.81 -1.57
N ASN A 220 19.17 12.04 -2.55
CA ASN A 220 18.27 13.19 -2.62
C ASN A 220 16.78 12.79 -2.62
N GLY A 221 16.48 11.55 -2.24
CA GLY A 221 15.17 10.93 -2.31
C GLY A 221 15.30 9.43 -2.54
N GLY A 222 14.37 8.65 -2.01
CA GLY A 222 14.21 7.25 -2.40
C GLY A 222 13.41 7.10 -3.69
N GLY A 223 13.65 6.00 -4.40
CA GLY A 223 12.97 5.60 -5.62
C GLY A 223 11.70 4.79 -5.41
N ASP A 224 11.15 4.25 -6.51
CA ASP A 224 9.96 3.41 -6.47
C ASP A 224 10.33 1.92 -6.64
N ILE A 225 9.70 1.05 -5.84
CA ILE A 225 9.83 -0.41 -5.93
C ILE A 225 8.43 -1.02 -5.99
N LEU A 226 8.09 -1.71 -7.07
CA LEU A 226 6.83 -2.43 -7.25
C LEU A 226 7.12 -3.93 -7.40
N ILE A 227 6.54 -4.76 -6.52
CA ILE A 227 6.73 -6.21 -6.52
C ILE A 227 5.36 -6.88 -6.54
N GLY A 228 5.08 -7.58 -7.64
CA GLY A 228 3.82 -8.28 -7.88
C GLY A 228 2.64 -7.36 -8.23
N GLY A 229 2.75 -6.04 -8.07
CA GLY A 229 1.71 -5.10 -8.51
C GLY A 229 1.94 -3.69 -7.98
N GLY A 230 1.13 -2.75 -8.48
CA GLY A 230 1.07 -1.39 -7.96
C GLY A 230 0.32 -1.28 -6.63
N PHE A 231 0.33 -0.08 -6.04
CA PHE A 231 -0.47 0.23 -4.85
C PHE A 231 -1.94 -0.13 -5.07
N GLN A 232 -2.54 -0.84 -4.11
CA GLN A 232 -3.91 -1.35 -4.13
C GLN A 232 -4.27 -2.21 -5.36
N GLY A 233 -3.28 -2.71 -6.10
CA GLY A 233 -3.48 -3.43 -7.36
C GLY A 233 -3.90 -2.53 -8.52
N GLU A 234 -3.69 -1.21 -8.40
CA GLU A 234 -4.07 -0.22 -9.40
C GLU A 234 -2.87 0.19 -10.28
N GLY A 235 -3.09 1.09 -11.25
CA GLY A 235 -2.05 1.65 -12.10
C GLY A 235 -1.85 0.95 -13.45
N GLY A 236 -2.56 -0.17 -13.69
CA GLY A 236 -2.52 -0.90 -14.95
C GLY A 236 -1.29 -1.78 -15.15
N PHE A 237 -0.56 -2.06 -14.07
CA PHE A 237 0.55 -3.00 -14.05
C PHE A 237 0.06 -4.46 -14.09
N PRO A 238 0.90 -5.42 -14.53
CA PRO A 238 0.62 -6.83 -14.30
C PRO A 238 0.49 -7.12 -12.80
N LEU A 239 -0.43 -8.02 -12.47
CA LEU A 239 -0.78 -8.35 -11.09
C LEU A 239 -0.46 -9.80 -10.81
N ALA A 240 0.38 -10.04 -9.80
CA ALA A 240 0.69 -11.36 -9.32
C ALA A 240 -0.52 -11.96 -8.63
N ASN A 241 -0.76 -13.25 -8.86
CA ASN A 241 -1.68 -14.02 -8.04
C ASN A 241 -1.03 -14.36 -6.68
N THR A 242 0.28 -14.53 -6.61
CA THR A 242 0.99 -14.78 -5.34
C THR A 242 2.35 -14.09 -5.30
N THR A 243 2.63 -13.43 -4.18
CA THR A 243 3.91 -12.75 -3.92
C THR A 243 4.53 -13.30 -2.63
N VAL A 244 5.79 -13.70 -2.68
CA VAL A 244 6.54 -14.25 -1.53
C VAL A 244 7.80 -13.43 -1.30
N ILE A 245 7.95 -12.91 -0.08
CA ILE A 245 9.15 -12.22 0.39
C ILE A 245 9.63 -12.94 1.64
N ASP A 246 10.79 -13.59 1.57
CA ASP A 246 11.33 -14.36 2.68
C ASP A 246 11.94 -13.47 3.79
N ARG A 247 12.36 -14.10 4.88
CA ARG A 247 12.84 -13.39 6.08
C ARG A 247 14.20 -12.72 5.87
N ASP A 248 15.02 -13.26 4.99
CA ASP A 248 16.38 -12.77 4.74
C ASP A 248 16.39 -11.68 3.65
N SER A 249 15.26 -11.40 3.01
CA SER A 249 15.12 -10.34 2.00
C SER A 249 15.00 -8.93 2.61
N VAL A 250 15.61 -7.97 1.92
CA VAL A 250 15.66 -6.55 2.30
C VAL A 250 15.30 -5.66 1.11
N ILE A 251 14.27 -4.84 1.28
CA ILE A 251 13.76 -3.92 0.26
C ILE A 251 13.94 -2.49 0.77
N LYS A 252 14.63 -1.63 0.02
CA LYS A 252 14.99 -0.27 0.45
C LYS A 252 14.65 0.77 -0.60
N ALA A 253 13.96 1.81 -0.19
CA ALA A 253 13.71 3.02 -0.94
C ALA A 253 14.02 4.24 -0.04
N ASP A 254 15.17 4.22 0.63
CA ASP A 254 15.53 5.27 1.59
C ASP A 254 16.05 6.53 0.89
N ALA A 255 15.73 7.70 1.44
CA ALA A 255 16.54 8.89 1.23
C ALA A 255 17.73 8.88 2.19
N LEU A 256 18.96 8.91 1.68
CA LEU A 256 20.16 8.77 2.51
C LEU A 256 20.56 10.08 3.20
N LEU A 257 20.48 11.21 2.50
CA LEU A 257 20.89 12.52 3.02
C LEU A 257 19.73 13.51 3.09
N GLN A 258 19.20 13.93 1.95
CA GLN A 258 18.10 14.87 1.84
C GLN A 258 16.99 14.25 1.02
N GLY A 259 15.75 14.72 1.20
CA GLY A 259 14.61 14.27 0.39
C GLY A 259 13.76 13.23 1.10
N ASN A 260 12.62 12.93 0.49
CA ASN A 260 11.65 12.02 1.06
C ASN A 260 12.05 10.57 0.79
N GLY A 261 11.67 9.66 1.69
CA GLY A 261 11.66 8.24 1.38
C GLY A 261 10.79 7.95 0.15
N GLY A 262 11.15 6.90 -0.57
CA GLY A 262 10.48 6.48 -1.80
C GLY A 262 9.18 5.72 -1.56
N ASN A 263 8.73 4.98 -2.57
CA ASN A 263 7.50 4.20 -2.48
C ASN A 263 7.78 2.72 -2.73
N VAL A 264 7.21 1.85 -1.88
CA VAL A 264 7.33 0.40 -2.01
C VAL A 264 5.94 -0.22 -2.02
N ALA A 265 5.60 -0.97 -3.07
CA ALA A 265 4.39 -1.78 -3.13
C ALA A 265 4.76 -3.25 -3.26
N ILE A 266 4.29 -4.08 -2.33
CA ILE A 266 4.37 -5.54 -2.38
C ILE A 266 2.93 -6.03 -2.40
N TRP A 267 2.49 -6.55 -3.54
CA TRP A 267 1.07 -6.77 -3.80
C TRP A 267 0.79 -8.10 -4.50
N SER A 268 -0.40 -8.66 -4.27
CA SER A 268 -0.94 -9.78 -5.05
C SER A 268 -2.48 -9.84 -5.00
N GLU A 269 -3.10 -10.49 -5.99
CA GLU A 269 -4.55 -10.73 -6.06
C GLU A 269 -5.02 -11.71 -4.98
N ASN A 270 -4.24 -12.76 -4.68
CA ASN A 270 -4.67 -13.81 -3.76
C ASN A 270 -3.87 -13.80 -2.45
N LEU A 271 -2.59 -14.20 -2.49
CA LEU A 271 -1.78 -14.40 -1.29
C LEU A 271 -0.45 -13.66 -1.36
N THR A 272 -0.23 -12.78 -0.38
CA THR A 272 1.10 -12.22 -0.10
C THR A 272 1.66 -12.86 1.17
N ASN A 273 2.83 -13.48 1.05
CA ASN A 273 3.61 -13.98 2.17
C ASN A 273 4.78 -13.04 2.43
N PHE A 274 4.70 -12.21 3.47
CA PHE A 274 5.69 -11.20 3.78
C PHE A 274 6.39 -11.49 5.11
N PHE A 275 7.64 -11.93 5.02
CA PHE A 275 8.51 -12.22 6.16
C PHE A 275 9.74 -11.30 6.23
N GLY A 276 9.99 -10.50 5.18
CA GLY A 276 11.21 -9.70 5.02
C GLY A 276 11.17 -8.32 5.67
N ASN A 277 12.05 -7.44 5.20
CA ASN A 277 12.23 -6.09 5.75
C ASN A 277 12.06 -5.03 4.65
N VAL A 278 11.25 -4.00 4.91
CA VAL A 278 11.10 -2.84 4.02
C VAL A 278 11.57 -1.58 4.74
N SER A 279 12.31 -0.71 4.05
CA SER A 279 12.56 0.66 4.50
C SER A 279 12.30 1.68 3.40
N ALA A 280 11.64 2.78 3.77
CA ALA A 280 11.47 3.95 2.91
C ALA A 280 11.56 5.22 3.78
N ARG A 281 12.72 5.43 4.38
CA ARG A 281 12.92 6.49 5.38
C ARG A 281 13.21 7.85 4.74
N GLY A 282 12.79 8.90 5.43
CA GLY A 282 13.17 10.27 5.10
C GLY A 282 14.67 10.55 5.35
N GLY A 283 15.21 11.52 4.62
CA GLY A 283 16.63 11.88 4.66
C GLY A 283 17.15 12.21 6.06
N SER A 284 18.41 11.84 6.32
CA SER A 284 19.09 12.11 7.60
C SER A 284 19.29 13.60 7.93
N ILE A 285 19.14 14.48 6.95
CA ILE A 285 19.23 15.95 7.09
C ILE A 285 17.83 16.58 7.01
N SER A 286 17.00 16.13 6.08
CA SER A 286 15.64 16.65 5.83
C SER A 286 14.82 15.69 4.96
N GLY A 287 13.50 15.78 5.08
CA GLY A 287 12.54 15.04 4.25
C GLY A 287 11.61 14.17 5.08
N ASN A 288 10.48 13.82 4.48
CA ASN A 288 9.45 12.98 5.07
C ASN A 288 9.70 11.50 4.78
N GLY A 289 9.06 10.63 5.54
CA GLY A 289 9.05 9.20 5.27
C GLY A 289 8.26 8.89 4.01
N GLY A 290 8.62 7.79 3.35
CA GLY A 290 8.00 7.28 2.15
C GLY A 290 6.71 6.49 2.41
N ASN A 291 6.17 5.84 1.39
CA ASN A 291 4.98 4.99 1.54
C ASN A 291 5.35 3.53 1.28
N ALA A 292 4.85 2.64 2.13
CA ALA A 292 4.97 1.20 1.93
C ALA A 292 3.57 0.57 1.93
N GLU A 293 3.28 -0.29 0.96
CA GLU A 293 2.13 -1.17 0.99
C GLU A 293 2.60 -2.63 0.97
N VAL A 294 2.03 -3.43 1.86
CA VAL A 294 2.19 -4.88 1.86
C VAL A 294 0.81 -5.50 1.97
N SER A 295 0.30 -6.02 0.85
CA SER A 295 -1.08 -6.47 0.73
C SER A 295 -1.18 -7.73 -0.12
N GLY A 296 -2.09 -8.63 0.23
CA GLY A 296 -2.68 -9.58 -0.69
C GLY A 296 -4.18 -9.37 -0.62
N LYS A 297 -4.83 -9.12 -1.76
CA LYS A 297 -6.22 -8.67 -1.82
C LYS A 297 -7.18 -9.65 -1.14
N GLU A 298 -6.99 -10.95 -1.28
CA GLU A 298 -7.74 -11.94 -0.50
C GLU A 298 -7.10 -12.22 0.86
N SER A 299 -5.78 -12.43 0.92
CA SER A 299 -5.08 -12.82 2.16
C SER A 299 -3.65 -12.29 2.24
N LEU A 300 -3.23 -11.93 3.45
CA LEU A 300 -1.86 -11.51 3.75
C LEU A 300 -1.33 -12.27 4.99
N ALA A 301 -0.13 -12.81 4.85
CA ALA A 301 0.69 -13.31 5.94
C ALA A 301 1.77 -12.28 6.27
N PHE A 302 1.56 -11.45 7.28
CA PHE A 302 2.46 -10.35 7.64
C PHE A 302 3.23 -10.66 8.93
N ILE A 303 4.51 -11.00 8.79
CA ILE A 303 5.42 -11.28 9.92
C ILE A 303 6.61 -10.33 9.93
N GLY A 304 7.01 -9.83 8.75
CA GLY A 304 8.15 -8.95 8.55
C GLY A 304 8.00 -7.56 9.17
N ASP A 305 8.98 -6.69 8.88
CA ASP A 305 9.09 -5.35 9.45
C ASP A 305 9.11 -4.26 8.37
N VAL A 306 8.54 -3.10 8.69
CA VAL A 306 8.48 -1.94 7.78
C VAL A 306 8.88 -0.67 8.52
N ASN A 307 9.88 0.05 8.01
CA ASN A 307 10.36 1.32 8.56
C ASN A 307 10.19 2.46 7.56
N VAL A 308 9.25 3.36 7.85
CA VAL A 308 8.99 4.58 7.08
C VAL A 308 9.19 5.85 7.92
N GLU A 309 10.10 5.80 8.89
CA GLU A 309 10.41 6.92 9.78
C GLU A 309 11.09 8.08 9.05
N ALA A 310 10.96 9.27 9.64
CA ALA A 310 11.59 10.49 9.16
C ALA A 310 12.20 11.27 10.34
N PRO A 311 13.52 11.24 10.53
CA PRO A 311 14.15 11.91 11.67
C PRO A 311 13.88 13.42 11.77
N HIS A 312 13.63 14.06 10.62
CA HIS A 312 13.45 15.51 10.49
C HIS A 312 12.21 15.90 9.67
N GLY A 313 11.23 15.00 9.54
CA GLY A 313 10.02 15.23 8.76
C GLY A 313 8.82 14.49 9.33
N GLU A 314 7.72 14.51 8.57
CA GLU A 314 6.55 13.70 8.87
C GLU A 314 6.80 12.25 8.49
N GLU A 315 6.26 11.33 9.28
CA GLU A 315 6.44 9.91 9.03
C GLU A 315 5.62 9.43 7.86
N GLY A 316 6.16 8.43 7.18
CA GLY A 316 5.49 7.74 6.11
C GLY A 316 4.36 6.84 6.57
N PHE A 317 3.65 6.24 5.62
CA PHE A 317 2.56 5.30 5.88
C PHE A 317 2.95 3.86 5.53
N LEU A 318 2.59 2.93 6.41
CA LEU A 318 2.37 1.53 6.06
C LEU A 318 0.88 1.34 5.74
N THR A 319 0.58 0.76 4.59
CA THR A 319 -0.77 0.35 4.17
C THR A 319 -0.87 -1.16 4.10
N ILE A 320 -1.97 -1.69 4.65
CA ILE A 320 -2.33 -3.10 4.60
C ILE A 320 -3.79 -3.15 4.09
N ASP A 321 -4.01 -3.72 2.91
CA ASP A 321 -5.30 -3.72 2.18
C ASP A 321 -5.85 -5.12 1.78
N PRO A 322 -5.96 -6.11 2.70
CA PRO A 322 -6.56 -7.42 2.41
C PRO A 322 -8.08 -7.41 2.52
N ARG A 323 -8.72 -8.55 2.25
CA ARG A 323 -10.17 -8.70 2.42
C ARG A 323 -10.62 -8.60 3.88
N ASN A 324 -9.92 -9.30 4.77
CA ASN A 324 -10.20 -9.34 6.21
C ASN A 324 -8.92 -9.14 7.01
N ILE A 325 -9.02 -8.37 8.09
CA ILE A 325 -7.94 -8.18 9.08
C ILE A 325 -8.42 -8.65 10.44
N VAL A 326 -7.60 -9.47 11.10
CA VAL A 326 -7.78 -9.90 12.48
C VAL A 326 -6.57 -9.44 13.30
N ILE A 327 -6.82 -8.60 14.29
CA ILE A 327 -5.80 -8.15 15.25
C ILE A 327 -5.95 -8.96 16.54
N TYR A 328 -4.85 -9.52 17.02
CA TYR A 328 -4.81 -10.39 18.19
C TYR A 328 -3.45 -10.26 18.91
N ASP A 329 -3.39 -10.75 20.14
CA ASP A 329 -2.20 -10.81 20.97
C ASP A 329 -1.79 -12.28 21.16
N GLY A 330 -0.89 -12.76 20.29
CA GLY A 330 -0.43 -14.15 20.27
C GLY A 330 0.73 -14.37 19.31
N GLU A 331 1.29 -15.58 19.29
CA GLU A 331 2.30 -15.94 18.28
C GLU A 331 1.72 -15.90 16.87
N ASP A 332 2.52 -15.44 15.91
CA ASP A 332 2.15 -15.37 14.50
C ASP A 332 1.64 -16.73 14.00
N SER A 333 0.32 -16.87 13.78
CA SER A 333 -0.28 -18.09 13.26
C SER A 333 -0.92 -17.82 11.89
N LEU A 334 -0.52 -18.62 10.90
CA LEU A 334 -1.10 -18.61 9.56
C LEU A 334 -2.33 -19.51 9.57
N GLN A 335 -3.54 -18.93 9.55
CA GLN A 335 -4.77 -19.70 9.40
C GLN A 335 -5.60 -19.19 8.22
N GLY A 336 -5.50 -19.87 7.07
CA GLY A 336 -6.41 -19.68 5.94
C GLY A 336 -6.31 -18.32 5.24
N SER A 337 -7.45 -17.81 4.78
CA SER A 337 -7.60 -16.59 3.96
C SER A 337 -7.70 -15.29 4.79
N THR A 338 -7.39 -15.33 6.08
CA THR A 338 -7.53 -14.18 6.98
C THR A 338 -6.18 -13.65 7.39
N THR A 339 -5.99 -12.33 7.28
CA THR A 339 -4.76 -11.66 7.68
C THR A 339 -4.73 -11.50 9.19
N PHE A 340 -3.74 -12.14 9.83
CA PHE A 340 -3.50 -12.04 11.26
C PHE A 340 -2.37 -11.05 11.52
N LEU A 341 -2.66 -9.98 12.26
CA LEU A 341 -1.67 -8.98 12.63
C LEU A 341 -1.44 -8.99 14.14
N ASN A 342 -0.17 -9.15 14.53
CA ASN A 342 0.23 -9.09 15.92
C ASN A 342 0.22 -7.65 16.42
N SER A 343 -0.57 -7.39 17.46
CA SER A 343 -0.72 -6.07 18.08
C SER A 343 0.61 -5.44 18.52
N SER A 344 1.58 -6.24 18.97
CA SER A 344 2.90 -5.76 19.41
C SER A 344 3.82 -5.29 18.28
N LYS A 345 3.57 -5.74 17.03
CA LYS A 345 4.37 -5.40 15.84
C LYS A 345 3.86 -4.18 15.09
N LEU A 346 2.53 -3.99 15.05
CA LEU A 346 1.90 -2.86 14.36
C LEU A 346 2.18 -1.50 15.01
N GLY A 347 2.56 -1.49 16.28
CA GLY A 347 2.42 -0.34 17.16
C GLY A 347 3.64 0.57 17.31
N ARG A 348 4.81 0.29 16.71
CA ARG A 348 6.03 0.91 17.25
C ARG A 348 6.27 2.34 16.80
N ARG A 349 6.27 2.70 15.51
CA ARG A 349 6.73 4.05 15.11
C ARG A 349 6.22 4.64 13.79
N THR A 350 5.27 4.04 13.08
CA THR A 350 4.86 4.52 11.73
C THR A 350 3.41 4.98 11.69
N ASN A 351 3.01 5.77 10.67
CA ASN A 351 1.60 5.97 10.39
C ASN A 351 1.04 4.69 9.76
N LEU A 352 -0.18 4.31 10.12
CA LEU A 352 -0.77 3.04 9.71
C LEU A 352 -2.12 3.25 9.03
N SER A 353 -2.31 2.58 7.89
CA SER A 353 -3.59 2.46 7.20
C SER A 353 -3.97 0.99 7.12
N LEU A 354 -4.97 0.60 7.91
CA LEU A 354 -5.61 -0.71 7.79
C LEU A 354 -6.87 -0.53 6.96
N ILE A 355 -6.84 -1.10 5.76
CA ILE A 355 -7.93 -1.06 4.80
C ILE A 355 -8.37 -2.52 4.63
N ALA A 356 -9.65 -2.79 4.87
CA ALA A 356 -10.21 -4.11 4.64
C ALA A 356 -11.41 -3.98 3.74
N SER A 357 -11.50 -4.79 2.69
CA SER A 357 -12.68 -4.75 1.81
C SER A 357 -13.94 -5.31 2.47
N ASP A 358 -13.79 -6.04 3.58
CA ASP A 358 -14.90 -6.60 4.37
C ASP A 358 -14.79 -6.25 5.85
N THR A 359 -13.92 -6.91 6.63
CA THR A 359 -13.91 -6.76 8.10
C THR A 359 -12.54 -6.45 8.69
N ILE A 360 -12.54 -5.62 9.74
CA ILE A 360 -11.45 -5.51 10.72
C ILE A 360 -12.00 -6.00 12.06
N SER A 361 -11.40 -7.06 12.60
CA SER A 361 -11.79 -7.67 13.87
C SER A 361 -10.67 -7.48 14.90
N ILE A 362 -10.99 -6.85 16.03
CA ILE A 362 -10.09 -6.63 17.17
C ILE A 362 -10.36 -7.72 18.20
N VAL A 363 -9.70 -8.86 18.07
CA VAL A 363 -9.87 -10.00 18.97
C VAL A 363 -9.29 -9.68 20.34
N ASP A 364 -8.10 -9.05 20.36
CA ASP A 364 -7.44 -8.57 21.57
C ASP A 364 -7.22 -7.07 21.50
N SER A 365 -7.21 -6.43 22.66
CA SER A 365 -6.99 -4.99 22.75
C SER A 365 -5.63 -4.61 22.16
N PHE A 366 -5.61 -3.58 21.31
CA PHE A 366 -4.43 -3.14 20.58
C PHE A 366 -4.01 -1.74 21.03
N GLN A 367 -2.74 -1.60 21.42
CA GLN A 367 -2.17 -0.35 21.92
C GLN A 367 -0.94 0.07 21.10
N PHE A 368 -0.94 1.33 20.65
CA PHE A 368 0.23 1.96 20.06
C PHE A 368 1.19 2.47 21.12
N GLU A 369 2.48 2.47 20.78
CA GLU A 369 3.46 3.26 21.50
C GLU A 369 3.06 4.74 21.48
N PRO A 370 3.13 5.45 22.62
CA PRO A 370 2.81 6.87 22.69
C PRO A 370 3.64 7.70 21.71
N LYS A 371 2.99 8.21 20.65
CA LYS A 371 3.64 9.07 19.65
C LYS A 371 2.60 9.85 18.86
N ARG A 372 2.97 11.04 18.38
CA ARG A 372 2.20 11.70 17.33
C ARG A 372 2.27 10.90 16.04
N GLY A 373 1.16 10.86 15.32
CA GLY A 373 1.03 10.15 14.06
C GLY A 373 -0.42 10.03 13.66
N THR A 374 -0.68 9.14 12.71
CA THR A 374 -1.99 8.90 12.13
C THR A 374 -2.28 7.40 12.10
N LEU A 375 -3.51 7.06 12.49
CA LEU A 375 -4.12 5.75 12.28
C LEU A 375 -5.35 5.92 11.38
N LYS A 376 -5.41 5.15 10.29
CA LYS A 376 -6.58 5.08 9.41
C LYS A 376 -7.12 3.66 9.43
N LEU A 377 -8.42 3.53 9.69
CA LEU A 377 -9.15 2.28 9.67
C LEU A 377 -10.27 2.40 8.64
N LYS A 378 -10.32 1.50 7.66
CA LYS A 378 -11.39 1.45 6.66
C LYS A 378 -11.87 0.01 6.51
N ALA A 379 -13.17 -0.24 6.72
CA ALA A 379 -13.76 -1.57 6.55
C ALA A 379 -15.27 -1.49 6.30
N LYS A 380 -15.93 -2.54 5.83
CA LYS A 380 -17.40 -2.57 5.96
C LYS A 380 -17.80 -2.70 7.42
N SER A 381 -17.12 -3.55 8.18
CA SER A 381 -17.38 -3.74 9.60
C SER A 381 -16.09 -3.65 10.41
N LEU A 382 -16.03 -2.74 11.37
CA LEU A 382 -14.98 -2.68 12.38
C LEU A 382 -15.57 -3.11 13.73
N VAL A 383 -15.10 -4.24 14.26
CA VAL A 383 -15.69 -4.86 15.46
C VAL A 383 -14.63 -5.38 16.43
N GLY A 384 -14.93 -5.44 17.73
CA GLY A 384 -14.08 -6.13 18.71
C GLY A 384 -13.82 -5.36 20.01
N GLN A 385 -12.64 -5.58 20.61
CA GLN A 385 -12.24 -5.01 21.89
C GLN A 385 -11.75 -3.54 21.76
N ASN A 386 -10.69 -3.17 22.49
CA ASN A 386 -10.21 -1.81 22.66
C ASN A 386 -9.12 -1.46 21.65
N ILE A 387 -9.14 -0.22 21.16
CA ILE A 387 -8.07 0.38 20.36
C ILE A 387 -7.54 1.60 21.10
N PHE A 388 -6.25 1.58 21.44
CA PHE A 388 -5.53 2.67 22.11
C PHE A 388 -4.47 3.26 21.17
N ALA A 389 -4.83 4.34 20.48
CA ALA A 389 -4.01 5.05 19.51
C ALA A 389 -3.17 6.19 20.12
N ASN A 390 -3.00 6.24 21.44
CA ASN A 390 -2.05 7.03 22.24
C ASN A 390 -1.35 8.20 21.52
N GLY A 391 -2.02 9.35 21.43
CA GLY A 391 -1.51 10.60 20.84
C GLY A 391 -1.64 10.74 19.32
N ARG A 392 -2.20 9.74 18.63
CA ARG A 392 -2.37 9.71 17.17
C ARG A 392 -3.74 10.22 16.76
N ASN A 393 -3.76 10.96 15.66
CA ASN A 393 -5.00 11.27 14.97
C ASN A 393 -5.57 9.97 14.38
N THR A 394 -6.82 9.68 14.65
CA THR A 394 -7.46 8.43 14.24
C THR A 394 -8.67 8.73 13.37
N THR A 395 -8.73 8.08 12.21
CA THR A 395 -9.85 8.16 11.28
C THR A 395 -10.45 6.77 11.09
N VAL A 396 -11.77 6.64 11.25
CA VAL A 396 -12.52 5.42 10.97
C VAL A 396 -13.53 5.69 9.87
N LEU A 397 -13.44 4.92 8.79
CA LEU A 397 -14.41 4.87 7.71
C LEU A 397 -15.06 3.48 7.69
N SER A 398 -16.34 3.36 8.03
CA SER A 398 -16.98 2.03 8.00
C SER A 398 -18.46 2.02 7.67
N ASN A 399 -19.03 0.85 7.36
CA ASN A 399 -20.48 0.72 7.35
C ASN A 399 -21.02 0.52 8.76
N ASN A 400 -20.35 -0.26 9.60
CA ASN A 400 -20.71 -0.40 11.01
C ASN A 400 -19.45 -0.41 11.88
N LEU A 401 -19.58 0.21 13.06
CA LEU A 401 -18.54 0.31 14.06
C LEU A 401 -19.06 -0.23 15.40
N ALA A 402 -18.44 -1.29 15.92
CA ALA A 402 -18.79 -1.85 17.23
C ALA A 402 -17.54 -2.25 18.04
N LEU A 403 -17.08 -1.37 18.94
CA LEU A 403 -15.88 -1.60 19.76
C LEU A 403 -16.20 -1.50 21.24
N GLU A 404 -15.32 -2.02 22.11
CA GLU A 404 -15.38 -1.67 23.53
C GLU A 404 -14.95 -0.22 23.72
N THR A 405 -13.68 0.09 23.51
CA THR A 405 -13.13 1.44 23.65
C THR A 405 -12.37 1.84 22.41
N LEU A 406 -12.55 3.08 21.97
CA LEU A 406 -11.66 3.74 21.01
C LEU A 406 -11.06 4.97 21.67
N SER A 407 -9.75 4.95 21.88
CA SER A 407 -9.06 6.02 22.59
C SER A 407 -7.81 6.49 21.86
N THR A 408 -7.61 7.80 21.84
CA THR A 408 -6.34 8.43 21.44
C THR A 408 -5.59 8.99 22.64
N PHE A 409 -6.07 8.70 23.86
CA PHE A 409 -5.50 9.22 25.09
C PHE A 409 -4.23 8.46 25.47
N ASP A 410 -3.13 9.19 25.64
CA ASP A 410 -1.88 8.69 26.19
C ASP A 410 -1.93 8.75 27.74
N TYR A 411 -2.24 7.62 28.36
CA TYR A 411 -2.38 7.50 29.82
C TYR A 411 -1.04 7.62 30.57
N ASP A 412 0.05 7.17 29.94
CA ASP A 412 1.41 7.19 30.52
C ASP A 412 2.09 8.56 30.36
N GLY A 413 1.57 9.39 29.45
CA GLY A 413 1.50 10.84 29.60
C GLY A 413 2.77 11.62 29.26
N TYR A 414 2.81 12.19 28.06
CA TYR A 414 3.29 13.57 27.78
C TYR A 414 2.63 14.18 26.52
N LEU A 415 1.82 13.39 25.79
CA LEU A 415 1.25 13.82 24.51
C LEU A 415 -0.11 14.52 24.65
N PHE A 416 -0.44 15.28 23.62
CA PHE A 416 -1.78 15.85 23.45
C PHE A 416 -2.72 14.74 22.95
N GLY A 417 -4.00 14.85 23.25
CA GLY A 417 -4.99 13.92 22.72
C GLY A 417 -5.03 14.01 21.21
N GLY A 418 -5.04 12.86 20.53
CA GLY A 418 -5.17 12.81 19.06
C GLY A 418 -6.61 13.11 18.64
N LYS A 419 -6.81 13.83 17.52
CA LYS A 419 -8.14 14.04 16.94
C LYS A 419 -8.75 12.68 16.55
N LEU A 420 -10.04 12.51 16.80
CA LEU A 420 -10.82 11.36 16.35
C LEU A 420 -11.86 11.78 15.32
N LEU A 421 -11.87 11.11 14.17
CA LEU A 421 -12.88 11.31 13.13
C LEU A 421 -13.54 9.97 12.79
N LEU A 422 -14.87 9.88 13.00
CA LEU A 422 -15.67 8.71 12.66
C LEU A 422 -16.67 9.09 11.56
N ASP A 423 -16.57 8.44 10.41
CA ASP A 423 -17.57 8.54 9.33
C ASP A 423 -18.12 7.13 9.05
N VAL A 424 -19.33 6.87 9.56
CA VAL A 424 -19.93 5.55 9.60
C VAL A 424 -21.28 5.55 8.86
N ALA A 425 -21.37 4.74 7.80
CA ALA A 425 -22.55 4.69 6.94
C ALA A 425 -23.76 3.93 7.55
N GLY A 426 -23.60 3.38 8.75
CA GLY A 426 -24.59 2.59 9.48
C GLY A 426 -24.42 2.83 10.97
N ASN A 427 -24.47 1.78 11.79
CA ASN A 427 -24.56 1.94 13.25
C ASN A 427 -23.19 2.15 13.90
N ILE A 428 -23.18 2.92 14.99
CA ILE A 428 -22.05 3.08 15.90
C ILE A 428 -22.47 2.54 17.27
N LYS A 429 -21.71 1.58 17.81
CA LYS A 429 -21.87 1.06 19.17
C LYS A 429 -20.54 0.99 19.91
N LEU A 430 -20.32 1.81 20.93
CA LEU A 430 -19.09 1.73 21.75
C LEU A 430 -19.37 1.83 23.24
N ASN A 431 -18.54 1.21 24.07
CA ASN A 431 -18.57 1.52 25.50
C ASN A 431 -17.94 2.90 25.74
N ASN A 432 -16.78 3.18 25.14
CA ASN A 432 -16.05 4.43 25.38
C ASN A 432 -15.42 5.03 24.12
N ILE A 433 -15.44 6.36 24.03
CA ILE A 433 -14.67 7.18 23.10
C ILE A 433 -13.88 8.20 23.93
N ILE A 434 -12.54 8.18 23.88
CA ILE A 434 -11.71 8.99 24.78
C ILE A 434 -10.55 9.64 24.03
N THR A 435 -10.49 10.96 24.03
CA THR A 435 -9.41 11.76 23.44
C THR A 435 -8.78 12.73 24.45
N ASP A 436 -8.84 12.38 25.73
CA ASP A 436 -8.37 13.20 26.85
C ASP A 436 -6.88 13.57 26.76
N SER A 437 -6.45 14.52 27.60
CA SER A 437 -5.02 14.80 27.83
C SER A 437 -4.75 15.37 29.22
N TYR A 438 -3.71 14.90 29.90
CA TYR A 438 -3.34 15.46 31.21
C TYR A 438 -2.44 16.69 31.09
N PHE A 439 -1.53 16.74 30.11
CA PHE A 439 -0.48 17.76 30.05
C PHE A 439 -0.64 18.77 28.91
N GLY A 440 -1.65 18.60 28.05
CA GLY A 440 -1.94 19.56 26.99
C GLY A 440 -3.37 19.50 26.51
N ASN A 441 -3.60 19.88 25.26
CA ASN A 441 -4.97 19.90 24.72
C ASN A 441 -5.47 18.47 24.50
N ALA A 442 -6.73 18.24 24.83
CA ALA A 442 -7.45 17.04 24.40
C ALA A 442 -7.69 17.10 22.88
N GLY A 443 -7.92 15.94 22.27
CA GLY A 443 -8.19 15.82 20.84
C GLY A 443 -9.66 16.05 20.51
N ASP A 444 -9.96 16.76 19.42
CA ASP A 444 -11.34 16.94 18.98
C ASP A 444 -11.97 15.58 18.58
N ILE A 445 -13.29 15.47 18.73
CA ILE A 445 -14.09 14.32 18.32
C ILE A 445 -15.11 14.80 17.28
N GLU A 446 -15.03 14.26 16.07
CA GLU A 446 -15.99 14.51 14.99
C GLU A 446 -16.63 13.19 14.56
N ILE A 447 -17.95 13.07 14.67
CA ILE A 447 -18.67 11.83 14.38
C ILE A 447 -19.84 12.11 13.44
N LYS A 448 -19.92 11.32 12.37
CA LYS A 448 -21.05 11.24 11.44
C LYS A 448 -21.50 9.79 11.34
N SER A 449 -22.78 9.56 11.61
CA SER A 449 -23.43 8.26 11.51
C SER A 449 -24.68 8.37 10.64
N LYS A 450 -24.96 7.37 9.79
CA LYS A 450 -26.27 7.26 9.13
C LYS A 450 -27.22 6.28 9.83
N GLY A 451 -26.71 5.51 10.80
CA GLY A 451 -27.47 4.55 11.60
C GLY A 451 -27.54 4.97 13.07
N ILE A 452 -28.04 4.05 13.91
CA ILE A 452 -28.18 4.27 15.36
C ILE A 452 -26.81 4.54 15.97
N PHE A 453 -26.73 5.54 16.84
CA PHE A 453 -25.54 5.88 17.60
C PHE A 453 -25.78 5.53 19.07
N ASP A 454 -25.05 4.57 19.62
CA ASP A 454 -25.16 4.11 21.01
C ASP A 454 -23.78 4.08 21.66
N VAL A 455 -23.48 5.03 22.54
CA VAL A 455 -22.17 5.12 23.20
C VAL A 455 -22.29 5.29 24.71
N GLY A 456 -21.56 4.48 25.47
CA GLY A 456 -21.52 4.62 26.92
C GLY A 456 -20.93 5.96 27.36
N PHE A 457 -19.65 6.18 27.12
CA PHE A 457 -18.94 7.37 27.57
C PHE A 457 -18.17 8.04 26.44
N ILE A 458 -18.29 9.35 26.32
CA ILE A 458 -17.51 10.18 25.40
C ILE A 458 -16.77 11.23 26.20
N SER A 459 -15.46 11.31 26.05
CA SER A 459 -14.62 12.31 26.71
C SER A 459 -13.57 12.90 25.80
N SER A 460 -13.51 14.23 25.79
CA SER A 460 -12.41 15.02 25.21
C SER A 460 -12.00 16.08 26.22
N SER A 461 -11.50 15.61 27.37
CA SER A 461 -11.27 16.42 28.56
C SER A 461 -9.79 16.65 28.80
N SER A 462 -9.44 17.80 29.40
CA SER A 462 -8.05 18.13 29.71
C SER A 462 -7.85 18.46 31.18
N LEU A 463 -6.65 18.24 31.71
CA LEU A 463 -6.27 18.73 33.04
C LEU A 463 -5.54 20.07 32.97
N LEU A 464 -4.51 20.20 32.13
CA LEU A 464 -3.63 21.38 32.06
C LEU A 464 -3.68 22.17 30.74
N GLY A 465 -4.44 21.71 29.75
CA GLY A 465 -4.67 22.39 28.47
C GLY A 465 -6.15 22.66 28.23
N ASN A 466 -6.55 22.87 26.97
CA ASN A 466 -7.96 23.01 26.60
C ASN A 466 -8.59 21.63 26.37
N ALA A 467 -9.86 21.48 26.73
CA ALA A 467 -10.66 20.35 26.30
C ALA A 467 -11.00 20.47 24.81
N GLY A 468 -11.24 19.34 24.15
CA GLY A 468 -11.48 19.31 22.71
C GLY A 468 -12.95 19.46 22.36
N VAL A 469 -13.23 19.87 21.13
CA VAL A 469 -14.59 20.01 20.61
C VAL A 469 -15.18 18.64 20.35
N ILE A 470 -16.47 18.44 20.66
CA ILE A 470 -17.21 17.23 20.35
C ILE A 470 -18.38 17.59 19.43
N ASP A 471 -18.34 17.10 18.21
CA ASP A 471 -19.40 17.26 17.20
C ASP A 471 -19.92 15.88 16.80
N ILE A 472 -21.21 15.62 17.05
CA ILE A 472 -21.88 14.35 16.77
C ILE A 472 -23.10 14.61 15.89
N GLU A 473 -23.18 13.90 14.77
CA GLU A 473 -24.33 13.91 13.87
C GLU A 473 -24.78 12.48 13.55
N SER A 474 -26.08 12.22 13.65
CA SER A 474 -26.69 10.96 13.27
C SER A 474 -27.99 11.14 12.49
N ASP A 475 -28.20 10.34 11.44
CA ASP A 475 -29.49 10.26 10.75
C ASP A 475 -30.55 9.48 11.55
N LYS A 476 -30.16 8.82 12.64
CA LYS A 476 -31.01 8.03 13.53
C LYS A 476 -30.83 8.43 14.99
N GLU A 477 -31.53 7.75 15.87
CA GLU A 477 -31.44 7.94 17.31
C GLU A 477 -29.99 7.95 17.82
N ILE A 478 -29.73 8.88 18.74
CA ILE A 478 -28.49 9.04 19.51
C ILE A 478 -28.81 8.69 20.96
N SER A 479 -28.17 7.64 21.48
CA SER A 479 -28.14 7.25 22.88
C SER A 479 -26.73 7.41 23.43
N ILE A 480 -26.57 8.22 24.46
CA ILE A 480 -25.29 8.42 25.14
C ILE A 480 -25.50 8.26 26.64
N ASN A 481 -24.68 7.48 27.33
CA ASN A 481 -24.76 7.50 28.80
C ASN A 481 -24.10 8.77 29.34
N ARG A 482 -22.85 9.09 29.04
CA ARG A 482 -22.22 10.33 29.55
C ARG A 482 -21.33 11.00 28.51
N LEU A 483 -21.33 12.33 28.50
CA LEU A 483 -20.53 13.14 27.58
C LEU A 483 -19.80 14.27 28.32
N ASN A 484 -18.47 14.29 28.20
CA ASN A 484 -17.60 15.27 28.85
C ASN A 484 -16.68 15.95 27.84
N SER A 485 -16.60 17.28 27.91
CA SER A 485 -15.49 18.06 27.35
C SER A 485 -15.08 19.11 28.39
N VAL A 486 -14.46 18.62 29.46
CA VAL A 486 -14.25 19.40 30.69
C VAL A 486 -12.78 19.72 30.93
N ILE A 487 -12.55 20.71 31.78
CA ILE A 487 -11.27 20.85 32.47
C ILE A 487 -11.36 20.20 33.84
N PHE A 488 -10.58 19.14 34.06
CA PHE A 488 -10.54 18.43 35.33
C PHE A 488 -10.02 19.35 36.45
N LEU A 489 -10.65 19.30 37.61
CA LEU A 489 -10.17 19.99 38.84
C LEU A 489 -8.94 19.31 39.42
N SER A 490 -8.91 17.99 39.34
CA SER A 490 -7.80 17.14 39.72
C SER A 490 -7.98 15.81 39.03
N VAL A 491 -6.87 15.14 38.72
CA VAL A 491 -6.91 13.73 38.34
C VAL A 491 -6.35 12.93 39.50
N GLU A 492 -7.10 11.92 39.90
CA GLU A 492 -6.69 10.95 40.91
C GLU A 492 -6.41 9.62 40.22
N GLN A 493 -5.25 9.04 40.48
CA GLN A 493 -4.88 7.71 40.01
C GLN A 493 -4.53 6.86 41.23
N ASN A 494 -5.19 5.71 41.38
CA ASN A 494 -4.97 4.77 42.49
C ASN A 494 -5.05 5.37 43.91
N GLY A 495 -5.85 6.41 44.13
CA GLY A 495 -5.98 7.05 45.44
C GLY A 495 -5.12 8.31 45.64
N GLU A 496 -4.29 8.68 44.67
CA GLU A 496 -3.36 9.81 44.76
C GLU A 496 -3.70 10.88 43.70
N ILE A 497 -3.72 12.16 44.10
CA ILE A 497 -3.90 13.28 43.18
C ILE A 497 -2.60 13.45 42.39
N ILE A 498 -2.62 13.03 41.13
CA ILE A 498 -1.47 13.11 40.21
C ILE A 498 -1.38 14.45 39.47
N GLY A 499 -2.40 15.30 39.61
CA GLY A 499 -2.34 16.69 39.16
C GLY A 499 -3.58 17.50 39.54
N VAL A 500 -3.41 18.82 39.57
CA VAL A 500 -4.46 19.80 39.90
C VAL A 500 -4.72 20.65 38.65
N GLY A 501 -5.99 20.91 38.37
CA GLY A 501 -6.49 21.55 37.15
C GLY A 501 -5.88 22.92 36.87
N GLY A 502 -5.59 23.16 35.58
CA GLY A 502 -5.01 24.39 35.07
C GLY A 502 -6.03 25.45 34.62
N SER A 503 -5.57 26.46 33.87
CA SER A 503 -6.36 27.59 33.36
C SER A 503 -6.97 27.37 31.97
N GLY A 504 -7.19 26.11 31.57
CA GLY A 504 -7.72 25.78 30.24
C GLY A 504 -9.19 26.11 30.07
N ASN A 505 -9.64 26.21 28.82
CA ASN A 505 -11.05 26.34 28.47
C ASN A 505 -11.67 24.96 28.19
N ALA A 506 -12.89 24.77 28.64
CA ALA A 506 -13.67 23.59 28.30
C ALA A 506 -14.16 23.64 26.84
N GLY A 507 -14.42 22.49 26.24
CA GLY A 507 -14.71 22.39 24.81
C GLY A 507 -16.19 22.46 24.53
N ARG A 508 -16.53 22.88 23.30
CA ARG A 508 -17.91 22.93 22.83
C ARG A 508 -18.41 21.51 22.54
N VAL A 509 -19.68 21.27 22.83
CA VAL A 509 -20.41 20.06 22.44
C VAL A 509 -21.57 20.42 21.52
N SER A 510 -21.69 19.76 20.39
CA SER A 510 -22.88 19.79 19.53
C SER A 510 -23.34 18.36 19.21
N VAL A 511 -24.61 18.07 19.45
CA VAL A 511 -25.24 16.79 19.12
C VAL A 511 -26.45 17.04 18.25
N LYS A 512 -26.48 16.41 17.07
CA LYS A 512 -27.56 16.55 16.09
C LYS A 512 -28.11 15.19 15.69
N SER A 513 -29.43 15.02 15.77
CA SER A 513 -30.12 13.82 15.29
C SER A 513 -31.32 14.17 14.41
N LYS A 514 -31.58 13.36 13.39
CA LYS A 514 -32.85 13.38 12.66
C LYS A 514 -33.96 12.59 13.36
N GLU A 515 -33.64 11.95 14.47
CA GLU A 515 -34.56 11.27 15.39
C GLU A 515 -34.22 11.73 16.82
N ASN A 516 -34.32 10.84 17.81
CA ASN A 516 -34.21 11.20 19.22
C ASN A 516 -32.76 11.45 19.64
N ILE A 517 -32.58 12.33 20.62
CA ILE A 517 -31.34 12.42 21.41
C ILE A 517 -31.66 12.02 22.85
N ALA A 518 -31.01 10.99 23.38
CA ALA A 518 -31.10 10.55 24.76
C ALA A 518 -29.71 10.59 25.43
N ILE A 519 -29.58 11.35 26.52
CA ILE A 519 -28.35 11.45 27.33
C ILE A 519 -28.68 11.13 28.78
N ASN A 520 -28.31 9.93 29.25
CA ASN A 520 -28.85 9.39 30.51
C ASN A 520 -28.09 9.84 31.77
N GLY A 521 -26.76 9.79 31.73
CA GLY A 521 -25.83 10.02 32.84
C GLY A 521 -25.24 11.43 32.91
N GLY A 522 -25.57 12.30 31.96
CA GLY A 522 -25.30 13.75 31.98
C GLY A 522 -24.30 14.24 30.93
N LEU A 523 -24.33 15.55 30.70
CA LEU A 523 -23.49 16.27 29.76
C LEU A 523 -22.74 17.40 30.48
N ASN A 524 -21.41 17.41 30.38
CA ASN A 524 -20.57 18.38 31.07
C ASN A 524 -19.53 19.03 30.14
N THR A 525 -19.54 20.35 30.08
CA THR A 525 -18.53 21.19 29.42
C THR A 525 -18.00 22.24 30.39
N GLY A 526 -17.91 21.89 31.67
CA GLY A 526 -17.44 22.79 32.71
C GLY A 526 -15.92 22.95 32.74
N ALA A 527 -15.46 24.15 33.08
CA ALA A 527 -14.07 24.44 33.40
C ALA A 527 -13.87 24.44 34.91
N GLY A 528 -13.24 23.39 35.43
CA GLY A 528 -12.92 23.28 36.85
C GLY A 528 -12.01 24.38 37.36
N GLY A 529 -11.02 24.79 36.56
CA GLY A 529 -10.03 25.81 36.93
C GLY A 529 -10.39 27.23 36.50
N ALA A 530 -9.39 27.97 36.00
CA ALA A 530 -9.51 29.41 35.77
C ALA A 530 -10.12 29.82 34.40
N GLY A 531 -10.30 28.88 33.47
CA GLY A 531 -10.80 29.19 32.13
C GLY A 531 -12.33 29.21 32.00
N ASP A 532 -12.79 29.41 30.77
CA ASP A 532 -14.20 29.49 30.41
C ASP A 532 -14.82 28.09 30.20
N GLY A 533 -16.10 27.96 30.54
CA GLY A 533 -16.92 26.79 30.24
C GLY A 533 -17.28 26.70 28.75
N GLY A 534 -17.42 25.48 28.24
CA GLY A 534 -17.77 25.20 26.85
C GLY A 534 -19.28 25.31 26.62
N SER A 535 -19.70 25.66 25.40
CA SER A 535 -21.12 25.71 25.04
C SER A 535 -21.66 24.33 24.65
N ILE A 536 -22.99 24.17 24.79
CA ILE A 536 -23.71 22.94 24.47
C ILE A 536 -24.82 23.28 23.47
N SER A 537 -24.91 22.50 22.40
CA SER A 537 -26.01 22.57 21.43
C SER A 537 -26.59 21.18 21.19
N LEU A 538 -27.90 21.02 21.40
CA LEU A 538 -28.64 19.79 21.09
C LEU A 538 -29.73 20.11 20.07
N ASN A 539 -29.77 19.38 18.96
CA ASN A 539 -30.78 19.57 17.90
C ASN A 539 -31.36 18.22 17.45
N ALA A 540 -32.67 18.04 17.61
CA ALA A 540 -33.38 16.80 17.23
C ALA A 540 -34.64 17.10 16.42
N LEU A 541 -34.94 16.27 15.42
CA LEU A 541 -36.23 16.33 14.71
C LEU A 541 -37.35 15.53 15.41
N THR A 542 -37.06 14.92 16.54
CA THR A 542 -38.02 14.33 17.46
C THR A 542 -37.62 14.70 18.90
N ASP A 543 -37.70 13.78 19.87
CA ASP A 543 -37.54 14.10 21.28
C ASP A 543 -36.06 14.32 21.69
N ILE A 544 -35.85 15.20 22.68
CA ILE A 544 -34.60 15.34 23.41
C ILE A 544 -34.85 14.96 24.88
N VAL A 545 -34.09 13.99 25.38
CA VAL A 545 -34.13 13.55 26.77
C VAL A 545 -32.73 13.66 27.39
N VAL A 546 -32.58 14.42 28.47
CA VAL A 546 -31.37 14.42 29.30
C VAL A 546 -31.74 14.06 30.73
N GLY A 547 -31.45 12.82 31.11
CA GLY A 547 -31.98 12.20 32.33
C GLY A 547 -31.29 12.59 33.64
N ASN A 548 -30.19 13.35 33.60
CA ASN A 548 -29.42 13.70 34.80
C ASN A 548 -29.10 15.20 34.85
N PHE A 549 -28.08 15.66 34.12
CA PHE A 549 -27.76 17.09 34.13
C PHE A 549 -27.12 17.55 32.82
N ILE A 550 -27.23 18.84 32.56
CA ILE A 550 -26.46 19.63 31.61
C ILE A 550 -25.67 20.66 32.42
N SER A 551 -24.34 20.71 32.26
CA SER A 551 -23.49 21.67 32.97
C SER A 551 -22.44 22.32 32.06
N THR A 552 -22.36 23.66 32.07
CA THR A 552 -21.36 24.45 31.33
C THR A 552 -20.53 25.34 32.24
N GLY A 553 -20.48 25.04 33.53
CA GLY A 553 -20.02 25.97 34.56
C GLY A 553 -18.52 26.31 34.48
N ALA A 554 -18.13 27.42 35.10
CA ALA A 554 -16.74 27.84 35.24
C ALA A 554 -16.45 28.37 36.64
N GLN A 555 -15.30 28.03 37.22
CA GLN A 555 -14.93 28.53 38.55
C GLN A 555 -14.50 30.00 38.50
N SER A 556 -13.59 30.36 37.58
CA SER A 556 -13.13 31.75 37.44
C SER A 556 -13.52 32.43 36.11
N GLY A 557 -13.72 31.66 35.04
CA GLY A 557 -14.19 32.18 33.75
C GLY A 557 -15.71 32.34 33.65
N ASN A 558 -16.18 32.63 32.45
CA ASN A 558 -17.59 32.63 32.10
C ASN A 558 -18.06 31.21 31.81
N ALA A 559 -19.31 30.91 32.17
CA ALA A 559 -19.95 29.65 31.77
C ALA A 559 -20.39 29.69 30.30
N GLY A 560 -20.47 28.52 29.68
CA GLY A 560 -20.92 28.36 28.30
C GLY A 560 -22.44 28.45 28.16
N ASN A 561 -22.92 28.80 26.95
CA ASN A 561 -24.35 28.82 26.66
C ASN A 561 -24.88 27.40 26.38
N VAL A 562 -26.17 27.19 26.65
CA VAL A 562 -26.92 25.97 26.31
C VAL A 562 -28.00 26.33 25.30
N ILE A 563 -28.02 25.65 24.16
CA ILE A 563 -29.04 25.80 23.11
C ILE A 563 -29.64 24.42 22.82
N ILE A 564 -30.97 24.31 22.94
CA ILE A 564 -31.69 23.05 22.73
C ILE A 564 -32.84 23.32 21.77
N GLU A 565 -32.90 22.56 20.69
CA GLU A 565 -33.91 22.68 19.65
C GLU A 565 -34.48 21.30 19.33
N SER A 566 -35.77 21.11 19.59
CA SER A 566 -36.47 19.85 19.35
C SER A 566 -37.76 20.10 18.57
N VAL A 567 -38.07 19.24 17.60
CA VAL A 567 -39.41 19.20 17.01
C VAL A 567 -40.38 18.36 17.88
N GLY A 568 -39.85 17.42 18.66
CA GLY A 568 -40.60 16.65 19.64
C GLY A 568 -40.64 17.32 21.01
N ASN A 569 -40.67 16.48 22.04
CA ASN A 569 -40.64 16.88 23.44
C ASN A 569 -39.20 17.06 23.93
N THR A 570 -39.02 17.98 24.86
CA THR A 570 -37.77 18.19 25.59
C THR A 570 -37.96 17.86 27.07
N PHE A 571 -37.33 16.77 27.54
CA PHE A 571 -37.32 16.34 28.93
C PHE A 571 -35.92 16.42 29.50
N ILE A 572 -35.70 17.30 30.48
CA ILE A 572 -34.39 17.48 31.11
C ILE A 572 -34.56 17.49 32.61
N ASP A 573 -33.69 16.81 33.36
CA ASP A 573 -33.70 16.91 34.82
C ASP A 573 -33.07 18.26 35.23
N ASP A 574 -31.75 18.40 35.19
CA ASP A 574 -31.08 19.64 35.58
C ASP A 574 -30.35 20.36 34.42
N ILE A 575 -30.44 21.70 34.37
CA ILE A 575 -29.57 22.55 33.54
C ILE A 575 -28.89 23.59 34.42
N SER A 576 -27.54 23.63 34.40
CA SER A 576 -26.76 24.62 35.12
C SER A 576 -25.66 25.26 34.28
N THR A 577 -25.66 26.59 34.21
CA THR A 577 -24.68 27.39 33.48
C THR A 577 -23.93 28.35 34.42
N SER A 578 -23.42 27.83 35.54
CA SER A 578 -22.89 28.67 36.62
C SER A 578 -21.49 29.24 36.36
N GLY A 579 -21.33 30.57 36.37
CA GLY A 579 -20.02 31.23 36.37
C GLY A 579 -19.71 31.77 37.76
N ASN A 580 -18.90 31.08 38.57
CA ASN A 580 -18.71 31.47 39.97
C ASN A 580 -18.10 32.87 40.10
N ASN A 581 -16.91 33.11 39.52
CA ASN A 581 -16.30 34.44 39.48
C ASN A 581 -16.44 35.17 38.12
N GLY A 582 -17.10 34.56 37.13
CA GLY A 582 -17.42 35.14 35.82
C GLY A 582 -18.93 35.22 35.57
N ASN A 583 -19.37 35.50 34.34
CA ASN A 583 -20.80 35.51 34.02
C ASN A 583 -21.34 34.09 33.85
N ALA A 584 -22.61 33.88 34.21
CA ALA A 584 -23.34 32.67 33.86
C ALA A 584 -23.71 32.65 32.36
N GLY A 585 -23.91 31.44 31.83
CA GLY A 585 -24.29 31.23 30.42
C GLY A 585 -25.80 31.36 30.21
N ASN A 586 -26.20 31.75 29.00
CA ASN A 586 -27.61 31.77 28.61
C ASN A 586 -28.12 30.36 28.32
N ILE A 587 -29.40 30.14 28.59
CA ILE A 587 -30.12 28.90 28.26
C ILE A 587 -31.25 29.25 27.31
N THR A 588 -31.23 28.66 26.11
CA THR A 588 -32.29 28.75 25.12
C THR A 588 -32.83 27.36 24.85
N VAL A 589 -34.11 27.14 25.09
CA VAL A 589 -34.82 25.90 24.76
C VAL A 589 -35.99 26.21 23.86
N HIS A 590 -36.02 25.55 22.71
CA HIS A 590 -37.12 25.56 21.78
C HIS A 590 -37.60 24.14 21.54
N SER A 591 -38.89 23.89 21.76
CA SER A 591 -39.53 22.60 21.49
C SER A 591 -40.88 22.81 20.81
N ASP A 592 -41.15 22.16 19.69
CA ASP A 592 -42.51 22.15 19.11
C ASP A 592 -43.47 21.27 19.94
N GLY A 593 -42.95 20.32 20.73
CA GLY A 593 -43.68 19.55 21.74
C GLY A 593 -43.52 20.08 23.18
N ALA A 594 -43.75 19.22 24.17
CA ALA A 594 -43.72 19.61 25.58
C ALA A 594 -42.30 19.92 26.07
N ILE A 595 -42.15 20.96 26.90
CA ILE A 595 -40.91 21.25 27.63
C ILE A 595 -41.13 20.93 29.11
N GLN A 596 -40.35 20.00 29.63
CA GLN A 596 -40.28 19.68 31.05
C GLN A 596 -38.82 19.72 31.49
N ILE A 597 -38.51 20.67 32.38
CA ILE A 597 -37.18 20.83 32.98
C ILE A 597 -37.36 20.86 34.49
N ALA A 598 -36.69 19.98 35.24
CA ALA A 598 -36.86 19.92 36.69
C ALA A 598 -36.22 21.11 37.39
N ASN A 599 -34.95 21.43 37.08
CA ASN A 599 -34.26 22.60 37.61
C ASN A 599 -33.47 23.36 36.54
N ILE A 600 -33.51 24.69 36.63
CA ILE A 600 -32.70 25.61 35.80
C ILE A 600 -31.91 26.53 36.72
N ASN A 601 -30.60 26.60 36.52
CA ASN A 601 -29.70 27.42 37.32
C ASN A 601 -28.68 28.21 36.48
N THR A 602 -28.88 29.52 36.33
CA THR A 602 -27.97 30.45 35.63
C THR A 602 -27.22 31.37 36.61
N PHE A 603 -26.57 30.78 37.62
CA PHE A 603 -25.99 31.50 38.76
C PHE A 603 -24.59 32.10 38.53
N SER A 604 -24.33 33.24 39.15
CA SER A 604 -23.00 33.81 39.32
C SER A 604 -22.83 34.46 40.71
N ASN A 605 -21.67 34.31 41.35
CA ASN A 605 -21.40 34.98 42.63
C ASN A 605 -21.01 36.45 42.45
N THR A 606 -20.19 36.75 41.44
CA THR A 606 -19.61 38.09 41.24
C THR A 606 -19.92 38.72 39.89
N GLY A 607 -20.42 37.93 38.93
CA GLY A 607 -20.81 38.37 37.58
C GLY A 607 -22.34 38.43 37.41
N ASN A 608 -22.77 38.47 36.15
CA ASN A 608 -24.19 38.47 35.81
C ASN A 608 -24.74 37.05 35.70
N GLY A 609 -26.00 36.87 36.12
CA GLY A 609 -26.78 35.68 35.80
C GLY A 609 -27.11 35.61 34.31
N GLY A 610 -27.41 34.40 33.82
CA GLY A 610 -27.72 34.14 32.42
C GLY A 610 -29.21 34.30 32.11
N LEU A 611 -29.53 34.69 30.87
CA LEU A 611 -30.90 34.72 30.36
C LEU A 611 -31.41 33.30 30.15
N VAL A 612 -32.66 33.05 30.55
CA VAL A 612 -33.39 31.83 30.25
C VAL A 612 -34.52 32.16 29.27
N SER A 613 -34.51 31.51 28.11
CA SER A 613 -35.56 31.61 27.09
C SER A 613 -36.12 30.23 26.81
N LEU A 614 -37.39 30.03 27.13
CA LEU A 614 -38.14 28.81 26.81
C LEU A 614 -39.23 29.20 25.81
N SER A 615 -39.30 28.48 24.70
CA SER A 615 -40.28 28.74 23.64
C SER A 615 -40.79 27.44 23.03
N GLY A 616 -42.03 27.44 22.56
CA GLY A 616 -42.58 26.33 21.80
C GLY A 616 -43.72 26.81 20.90
N ARG A 617 -44.28 25.90 20.11
CA ARG A 617 -45.51 26.19 19.37
C ARG A 617 -46.70 26.23 20.32
N GLU A 618 -47.58 27.21 20.13
CA GLU A 618 -48.95 27.10 20.65
C GLU A 618 -49.60 25.88 19.97
N GLU A 619 -49.96 24.87 20.75
CA GLU A 619 -50.82 23.76 20.31
C GLU A 619 -52.24 24.22 19.98
#